data_AF-A0A2A4FS12-F1
#
_entry.id   AF-A0A2A4FS12-F1
#
_cell.length_a   1.000
_cell.length_b   1.000
_cell.length_c   1.000
_cell.angle_alpha   90.00
_cell.angle_beta   90.00
_cell.angle_gamma   90.00
#
_symmetry.space_group_name_H-M   'P 1'
#
loop_
_entity.id
_entity.type
_entity.pdbx_description
1 polymer ?
#
loop_
_entity_poly.entity_id
_entity_poly.type
_entity_poly.pdbx_seq_one_letter_code
_entity_poly.pdbx_strand_id
1 'polypeptide(L)'
;MRMINGVGPASPTRIGQVKDEKVIPLVPLAPTGPVGASPAASPSLVAALAEAGPPINSEKIQAIRQAIASGAYPIDPRAIAAKMIALDLPKAE
;
A
#
# COMPACT_ATOMS: atom_id res chain seq x y z
N MET A 1 -46.18 8.84 -21.61
CA MET A 1 -44.84 8.20 -21.53
C MET A 1 -43.82 9.25 -21.11
N ARG A 2 -43.25 9.16 -19.90
CA ARG A 2 -42.15 10.01 -19.42
C ARG A 2 -40.82 9.37 -19.86
N MET A 3 -40.00 10.11 -20.60
CA MET A 3 -38.62 9.71 -20.92
C MET A 3 -37.71 10.32 -19.85
N ILE A 4 -37.01 9.51 -19.06
CA ILE A 4 -36.01 10.00 -18.12
C ILE A 4 -34.72 10.33 -18.88
N ASN A 5 -34.29 11.59 -18.85
CA ASN A 5 -32.95 11.97 -19.33
C ASN A 5 -31.97 11.76 -18.18
N GLY A 6 -30.92 10.95 -18.42
CA GLY A 6 -29.81 10.83 -17.48
C GLY A 6 -29.04 12.14 -17.41
N VAL A 7 -28.87 12.70 -16.21
CA VAL A 7 -27.98 13.82 -15.95
C VAL A 7 -26.83 13.34 -15.06
N GLY A 8 -25.65 13.26 -15.65
CA GLY A 8 -24.37 13.04 -14.99
C GLY A 8 -23.28 13.64 -15.89
N PRO A 9 -22.16 14.14 -15.33
CA PRO A 9 -21.11 14.75 -16.15
C PRO A 9 -20.44 13.68 -17.01
N ALA A 10 -20.85 13.57 -18.27
CA ALA A 10 -20.16 12.81 -19.29
C ALA A 10 -18.97 13.64 -19.80
N SER A 11 -17.84 13.55 -19.11
CA SER A 11 -16.58 14.12 -19.57
C SER A 11 -15.84 13.07 -20.42
N PRO A 12 -15.66 13.25 -21.74
CA PRO A 12 -14.74 12.42 -22.51
C PRO A 12 -13.32 12.91 -22.21
N THR A 13 -12.65 12.33 -21.22
CA THR A 13 -11.22 12.60 -21.04
C THR A 13 -10.47 12.02 -22.24
N ARG A 14 -9.95 12.90 -23.09
CA ARG A 14 -9.15 12.58 -24.27
C ARG A 14 -7.88 11.83 -23.85
N ILE A 15 -7.77 10.57 -24.23
CA ILE A 15 -6.51 9.80 -24.16
C ILE A 15 -5.55 10.45 -25.18
N GLY A 16 -4.46 11.06 -24.69
CA GLY A 16 -3.40 11.62 -25.55
C GLY A 16 -3.07 13.10 -25.35
N GLN A 17 -2.95 13.59 -24.11
CA GLN A 17 -2.24 14.85 -23.81
C GLN A 17 -1.15 14.59 -22.76
N VAL A 18 -0.15 13.78 -23.13
CA VAL A 18 1.18 13.93 -22.53
C VAL A 18 1.83 15.12 -23.23
N LYS A 19 1.79 16.28 -22.59
CA LYS A 19 2.57 17.45 -23.01
C LYS A 19 3.40 17.86 -21.81
N ASP A 20 4.70 17.82 -22.05
CA ASP A 20 5.83 18.12 -21.18
C ASP A 20 5.57 19.22 -20.15
N GLU A 21 5.28 18.82 -18.91
CA GLU A 21 5.25 19.74 -17.78
C GLU A 21 6.47 19.45 -16.89
N LYS A 22 7.54 20.17 -17.22
CA LYS A 22 8.61 20.68 -16.35
C LYS A 22 8.56 20.18 -14.90
N VAL A 23 9.55 19.38 -14.49
CA VAL A 23 9.75 18.89 -13.12
C VAL A 23 9.72 20.06 -12.12
N ILE A 24 8.66 20.11 -11.32
CA ILE A 24 8.52 21.02 -10.18
C ILE A 24 9.25 20.37 -9.00
N PRO A 25 10.17 21.07 -8.30
CA PRO A 25 10.82 20.51 -7.11
C PRO A 25 9.78 20.28 -6.00
N LEU A 26 9.87 19.12 -5.34
CA LEU A 26 8.99 18.74 -4.24
C LEU A 26 9.11 19.75 -3.09
N VAL A 27 8.03 20.48 -2.82
CA VAL A 27 7.84 21.18 -1.55
C VAL A 27 7.64 20.12 -0.45
N PRO A 28 8.37 20.18 0.68
CA PRO A 28 8.13 19.26 1.80
C PRO A 28 6.68 19.34 2.27
N LEU A 29 6.03 18.19 2.45
CA LEU A 29 4.71 18.11 3.06
C LEU A 29 4.76 18.76 4.45
N ALA A 30 3.88 19.73 4.68
CA ALA A 30 3.67 20.30 6.01
C ALA A 30 3.33 19.19 7.02
N PRO A 31 3.78 19.28 8.28
CA PRO A 31 3.45 18.29 9.28
C PRO A 31 1.93 18.24 9.46
N THR A 32 1.38 17.03 9.32
CA THR A 32 -0.01 16.74 9.70
C THR A 32 -0.21 17.17 11.15
N GLY A 33 -1.05 18.17 11.37
CA GLY A 33 -1.42 18.64 12.71
C GLY A 33 -2.01 17.49 13.55
N PRO A 34 -1.98 17.61 14.89
CA PRO A 34 -2.43 16.55 15.77
C PRO A 34 -3.90 16.20 15.48
N VAL A 35 -4.14 14.95 15.11
CA VAL A 35 -5.48 14.37 15.03
C VAL A 35 -6.07 14.48 16.44
N GLY A 36 -7.17 15.22 16.56
CA GLY A 36 -7.84 15.45 17.84
C GLY A 36 -8.08 14.12 18.57
N ALA A 37 -7.68 14.06 19.84
CA ALA A 37 -7.87 12.89 20.67
C ALA A 37 -9.38 12.60 20.79
N SER A 38 -9.82 11.53 20.13
CA SER A 38 -11.12 10.91 20.36
C SER A 38 -11.16 10.42 21.81
N PRO A 39 -12.30 10.54 22.54
CA PRO A 39 -12.39 10.07 23.91
C PRO A 39 -11.96 8.61 24.00
N ALA A 40 -11.02 8.32 24.90
CA ALA A 40 -10.49 6.98 25.14
C ALA A 40 -11.64 6.07 25.57
N ALA A 41 -12.12 5.22 24.65
CA ALA A 41 -12.98 4.11 25.00
C ALA A 41 -12.21 3.20 25.96
N SER A 42 -12.89 2.69 26.99
CA SER A 42 -12.30 1.74 27.94
C SER A 42 -11.68 0.56 27.18
N PRO A 43 -10.46 0.12 27.57
CA PRO A 43 -9.75 -0.92 26.83
C PRO A 43 -10.59 -2.20 26.85
N SER A 44 -11.12 -2.57 25.69
CA SER A 44 -11.80 -3.85 25.51
C SER A 44 -10.76 -4.95 25.25
N LEU A 45 -11.01 -6.16 25.76
CA LEU A 45 -10.15 -7.32 25.50
C LEU A 45 -9.96 -7.58 24.00
N VAL A 46 -10.98 -7.28 23.19
CA VAL A 46 -10.92 -7.40 21.73
C VAL A 46 -9.93 -6.40 21.13
N ALA A 47 -9.90 -5.16 21.62
CA ALA A 47 -8.93 -4.16 21.19
C ALA A 47 -7.50 -4.57 21.57
N ALA A 48 -7.30 -5.10 22.79
CA ALA A 48 -5.98 -5.57 23.24
C ALA A 48 -5.46 -6.76 22.43
N LEU A 49 -6.33 -7.70 22.03
CA LEU A 49 -5.95 -8.83 21.16
C LEU A 49 -5.64 -8.39 19.72
N ALA A 50 -6.40 -7.42 19.19
CA ALA A 50 -6.13 -6.84 17.89
C ALA A 50 -4.78 -6.09 17.86
N GLU A 51 -4.43 -5.42 18.97
CA GLU A 51 -3.13 -4.74 19.14
C GLU A 51 -1.96 -5.72 19.28
N ALA A 52 -2.15 -6.83 20.01
CA ALA A 52 -1.13 -7.87 20.16
C ALA A 52 -0.83 -8.61 18.84
N GLY A 53 -1.84 -8.77 17.98
CA GLY A 53 -1.72 -9.37 16.66
C GLY A 53 -1.38 -10.87 16.67
N PRO A 54 -1.19 -11.48 15.48
CA PRO A 54 -0.75 -12.87 15.37
C PRO A 54 0.65 -13.08 15.97
N PRO A 55 0.95 -14.25 16.54
CA PRO A 55 2.28 -14.54 17.05
C PRO A 55 3.32 -14.49 15.93
N ILE A 56 4.31 -13.60 16.05
CA ILE A 56 5.44 -13.48 15.13
C ILE A 56 6.66 -14.24 15.66
N ASN A 57 7.47 -14.77 14.75
CA ASN A 57 8.74 -15.40 15.10
C ASN A 57 9.89 -14.39 14.93
N SER A 58 10.27 -13.72 16.02
CA SER A 58 11.31 -12.70 16.04
C SER A 58 12.70 -13.23 15.66
N GLU A 59 13.01 -14.48 16.02
CA GLU A 59 14.30 -15.11 15.71
C GLU A 59 14.48 -15.30 14.20
N LYS A 60 13.43 -15.79 13.52
CA LYS A 60 13.42 -15.93 12.06
C LYS A 60 13.60 -14.58 11.37
N ILE A 61 12.93 -13.54 11.85
CA ILE A 61 13.05 -12.18 11.29
C ILE A 61 14.49 -11.68 11.42
N GLN A 62 15.12 -11.85 12.59
CA GLN A 62 16.49 -11.43 12.80
C GLN A 62 17.48 -12.22 11.91
N ALA A 63 17.31 -13.53 11.79
CA ALA A 63 18.14 -14.35 10.92
C ALA A 63 18.04 -13.91 9.44
N ILE A 64 16.83 -13.63 8.95
CA ILE A 64 16.62 -13.12 7.59
C ILE A 64 17.26 -11.74 7.41
N ARG A 65 17.08 -10.83 8.36
CA ARG A 65 17.69 -9.49 8.33
C ARG A 65 19.21 -9.57 8.23
N GLN A 66 19.84 -10.44 9.01
CA GLN A 66 21.29 -10.67 8.97
C GLN A 66 21.73 -11.27 7.63
N ALA A 67 20.98 -12.23 7.07
CA ALA A 67 21.27 -12.81 5.76
C ALA A 67 21.19 -11.76 4.64
N ILE A 68 20.24 -10.83 4.71
CA ILE A 68 20.14 -9.71 3.75
C ILE A 68 21.31 -8.75 3.93
N ALA A 69 21.64 -8.36 5.17
CA ALA A 69 22.73 -7.43 5.45
C ALA A 69 24.10 -7.97 5.02
N SER A 70 24.31 -9.28 5.17
CA SER A 70 25.53 -9.98 4.72
C SER A 70 25.55 -10.30 3.23
N GLY A 71 24.46 -10.04 2.49
CA GLY A 71 24.33 -10.40 1.08
C GLY A 71 24.21 -11.91 0.81
N ALA A 72 24.01 -12.73 1.84
CA ALA A 72 23.89 -14.18 1.74
C ALA A 72 22.44 -14.67 1.54
N TYR A 73 21.46 -13.77 1.49
CA TYR A 73 20.07 -14.14 1.26
C TYR A 73 19.87 -14.62 -0.19
N PRO A 74 19.41 -15.87 -0.42
CA PRO A 74 19.34 -16.45 -1.75
C PRO A 74 18.22 -15.80 -2.58
N ILE A 75 18.55 -15.38 -3.80
CA ILE A 75 17.60 -14.90 -4.80
C ILE A 75 17.38 -16.03 -5.81
N ASP A 76 16.22 -16.69 -5.74
CA ASP A 76 15.81 -17.70 -6.71
C ASP A 76 14.72 -17.13 -7.65
N PRO A 77 15.05 -16.86 -8.92
CA PRO A 77 14.09 -16.35 -9.91
C PRO A 77 12.86 -17.25 -10.09
N ARG A 78 13.01 -18.57 -9.97
CA ARG A 78 11.89 -19.52 -10.12
C ARG A 78 10.94 -19.41 -8.95
N ALA A 79 11.46 -19.34 -7.73
CA ALA A 79 10.65 -19.17 -6.53
C ALA A 79 9.89 -17.82 -6.54
N ILE A 80 10.53 -16.77 -7.05
CA ILE A 80 9.90 -15.45 -7.23
C ILE A 80 8.76 -15.54 -8.24
N ALA A 81 9.01 -16.09 -9.43
CA ALA A 81 7.98 -16.25 -10.47
C ALA A 81 6.79 -17.09 -9.99
N ALA A 82 7.06 -18.20 -9.28
CA ALA A 82 6.02 -19.05 -8.71
C ALA A 82 5.14 -18.28 -7.70
N LYS A 83 5.75 -17.44 -6.84
CA LYS A 83 5.01 -16.57 -5.90
C LYS A 83 4.23 -15.48 -6.63
N MET A 84 4.76 -14.90 -7.71
CA MET A 84 4.03 -13.90 -8.50
C MET A 84 2.76 -14.48 -9.12
N ILE A 85 2.84 -15.70 -9.67
CA ILE A 85 1.69 -16.42 -10.23
C ILE A 85 0.69 -16.76 -9.12
N ALA A 86 1.17 -17.29 -7.99
CA ALA A 86 0.30 -17.68 -6.86
C ALA A 86 -0.45 -16.48 -6.24
N LEU A 87 0.14 -15.28 -6.31
CA LEU A 87 -0.46 -14.05 -5.80
C LEU A 87 -1.22 -13.26 -6.88
N ASP A 88 -1.31 -13.77 -8.10
CA ASP A 88 -1.93 -13.11 -9.26
C ASP A 88 -1.44 -11.66 -9.47
N LEU A 89 -0.13 -11.45 -9.29
CA LEU A 89 0.47 -10.12 -9.44
C LEU A 89 0.58 -9.77 -10.94
N PRO A 90 0.06 -8.62 -11.40
CA PRO A 90 0.21 -8.20 -12.78
C PRO A 90 1.70 -7.97 -13.11
N LYS A 91 2.11 -8.32 -14.33
CA LYS A 91 3.45 -8.02 -14.82
C LYS A 91 3.64 -6.50 -14.83
N ALA A 92 4.70 -6.02 -14.17
CA ALA A 92 5.15 -4.66 -14.36
C ALA A 92 5.66 -4.55 -15.81
N GLU A 93 4.90 -3.83 -16.64
CA GLU A 93 5.27 -3.46 -18.01
C GLU A 93 6.19 -2.23 -18.01
#